data_AF-A0A2W2C6N2-F1
#
_entry.id   AF-A0A2W2C6N2-F1
#
_cell.length_a   1.000
_cell.length_b   1.000
_cell.length_c   1.000
_cell.angle_alpha   90.00
_cell.angle_beta   90.00
_cell.angle_gamma   90.00
#
_symmetry.space_group_name_H-M   'P 1'
#
loop_
_entity.id
_entity.type
_entity.pdbx_description
1 polymer ?
#
loop_
_entity_poly.entity_id
_entity_poly.type
_entity_poly.pdbx_seq_one_letter_code
_entity_poly.pdbx_strand_id
1 'polypeptide(L)'
;MTTRKVDDHGSPQLRVRRLEALTVDQLSGGRLELGIGAGIMASDHHATCTTPWPVRERVARYPEYVRVLDEVLRRDGGPYTFEGDWYTVRDLPTGPATVRRPRPPLIVGGQAPATAERFERLALEVIPKLR
;
A
#
# COMPACT_ATOMS: atom_id res chain seq x y z
N MET A 1 -24.72 -10.20 -4.82
CA MET A 1 -23.27 -9.96 -5.06
C MET A 1 -22.70 -9.46 -3.76
N THR A 2 -22.23 -10.36 -2.89
CA THR A 2 -21.82 -10.03 -1.53
C THR A 2 -20.32 -9.77 -1.54
N THR A 3 -19.91 -8.51 -1.62
CA THR A 3 -18.53 -8.11 -1.36
C THR A 3 -18.23 -8.41 0.10
N ARG A 4 -17.46 -9.49 0.34
CA ARG A 4 -16.98 -9.82 1.68
C ARG A 4 -15.92 -8.78 2.04
N LYS A 5 -16.32 -7.75 2.80
CA LYS A 5 -15.40 -6.81 3.43
C LYS A 5 -14.45 -7.64 4.27
N VAL A 6 -13.17 -7.69 3.88
CA VAL A 6 -12.16 -8.34 4.71
C VAL A 6 -11.80 -7.29 5.74
N ASP A 7 -12.29 -7.52 6.95
CA ASP A 7 -11.96 -6.74 8.11
C ASP A 7 -10.49 -6.99 8.48
N ASP A 8 -9.60 -6.30 7.77
CA ASP A 8 -8.17 -6.21 8.05
C ASP A 8 -7.95 -5.31 9.28
N HIS A 9 -8.59 -5.64 10.40
CA HIS A 9 -8.48 -4.97 11.70
C HIS A 9 -7.00 -4.86 12.08
N GLY A 10 -6.35 -3.76 11.69
CA GLY A 10 -4.92 -3.58 11.86
C GLY A 10 -4.10 -4.68 11.18
N SER A 11 -4.31 -4.94 9.88
CA SER A 11 -3.50 -5.88 9.09
C SER A 11 -2.02 -5.75 9.49
N PRO A 12 -1.42 -6.79 10.12
CA PRO A 12 -0.01 -6.78 10.49
C PRO A 12 0.87 -6.37 9.31
N GLN A 13 0.43 -6.69 8.09
CA GLN A 13 1.07 -6.37 6.84
C GLN A 13 1.21 -4.85 6.61
N LEU A 14 0.19 -4.03 6.90
CA LEU A 14 0.29 -2.57 6.72
C LEU A 14 1.29 -1.98 7.72
N ARG A 15 1.25 -2.41 8.98
CA ARG A 15 2.19 -1.97 10.01
C ARG A 15 3.61 -2.41 9.71
N VAL A 16 3.80 -3.68 9.36
CA VAL A 16 5.10 -4.24 8.97
C VAL A 16 5.65 -3.48 7.78
N ARG A 17 4.86 -3.30 6.72
CA ARG A 17 5.30 -2.56 5.53
C ARG A 17 5.71 -1.13 5.84
N ARG A 18 4.94 -0.44 6.68
CA ARG A 18 5.29 0.90 7.17
C ARG A 18 6.61 0.89 7.93
N LEU A 19 6.80 -0.04 8.87
CA LEU A 19 8.02 -0.14 9.68
C LEU A 19 9.24 -0.50 8.83
N GLU A 20 9.11 -1.41 7.86
CA GLU A 20 10.15 -1.74 6.90
C GLU A 20 10.57 -0.50 6.11
N ALA A 21 9.60 0.20 5.50
CA ALA A 21 9.87 1.41 4.74
C ALA A 21 10.55 2.48 5.60
N LEU A 22 10.03 2.72 6.81
CA LEU A 22 10.61 3.65 7.77
C LEU A 22 12.05 3.28 8.14
N THR A 23 12.29 2.00 8.45
CA THR A 23 13.62 1.52 8.86
C THR A 23 14.63 1.71 7.74
N VAL A 24 14.27 1.33 6.51
CA VAL A 24 15.15 1.51 5.35
C VAL A 24 15.34 2.99 5.02
N ASP A 25 14.30 3.82 5.13
CA ASP A 25 14.41 5.26 4.92
C ASP A 25 15.37 5.92 5.93
N GLN A 26 15.28 5.54 7.20
CA GLN A 26 16.19 6.00 8.26
C GLN A 26 17.63 5.53 8.02
N LEU A 27 17.84 4.23 7.74
CA LEU A 27 19.17 3.68 7.46
C LEU A 27 19.81 4.24 6.19
N SER A 28 19.00 4.53 5.18
CA SER A 28 19.48 5.06 3.90
C SER A 28 19.69 6.57 3.92
N GLY A 29 19.26 7.27 4.98
CA GLY A 29 19.30 8.73 5.08
C GLY A 29 18.35 9.43 4.12
N GLY A 30 17.15 8.88 3.89
CA GLY A 30 16.13 9.49 3.02
C GLY A 30 16.24 9.14 1.54
N ARG A 31 17.02 8.10 1.19
CA ARG A 31 17.26 7.66 -0.20
C ARG A 31 16.35 6.53 -0.65
N LEU A 32 15.38 6.15 0.17
CA LEU A 32 14.40 5.12 -0.21
C LEU A 32 13.48 5.64 -1.31
N GLU A 33 13.28 4.83 -2.34
CA GLU A 33 12.16 4.93 -3.27
C GLU A 33 11.32 3.66 -3.14
N LEU A 34 10.05 3.80 -2.75
CA LEU A 34 9.20 2.67 -2.39
C LEU A 34 8.36 2.24 -3.60
N GLY A 35 8.78 1.13 -4.24
CA GLY A 35 8.00 0.46 -5.27
C GLY A 35 6.91 -0.44 -4.69
N ILE A 36 5.66 -0.27 -5.15
CA ILE A 36 4.52 -1.11 -4.78
C ILE A 36 3.85 -1.62 -6.06
N GLY A 37 3.73 -2.94 -6.18
CA GLY A 37 3.01 -3.60 -7.28
C GLY A 37 1.72 -4.25 -6.79
N ALA A 38 0.80 -4.53 -7.72
CA ALA A 38 -0.48 -5.17 -7.41
C ALA A 38 -0.39 -6.65 -6.97
N GLY A 39 0.80 -7.27 -6.98
CA GLY A 39 1.01 -8.68 -6.63
C GLY A 39 0.45 -9.62 -7.71
N ILE A 40 1.30 -10.07 -8.64
CA ILE A 40 0.84 -10.84 -9.82
C ILE A 40 1.37 -12.29 -9.81
N MET A 41 2.45 -12.58 -9.09
CA MET A 41 3.15 -13.85 -9.20
C MET A 41 2.46 -14.95 -8.39
N ALA A 42 1.86 -15.91 -9.10
CA ALA A 42 1.27 -17.12 -8.50
C ALA A 42 2.30 -17.93 -7.68
N SER A 43 3.59 -17.81 -8.01
CA SER A 43 4.69 -18.41 -7.24
C SER A 43 4.76 -17.92 -5.80
N ASP A 44 4.46 -16.65 -5.56
CA ASP A 44 4.54 -16.04 -4.22
C ASP A 44 3.42 -16.58 -3.32
N HIS A 45 2.24 -16.79 -3.93
CA HIS A 45 1.09 -17.40 -3.28
C HIS A 45 1.35 -18.87 -2.93
N HIS A 46 1.98 -19.62 -3.83
CA HIS A 46 2.38 -21.01 -3.57
C HIS A 46 3.43 -21.09 -2.44
N ALA A 47 4.44 -20.22 -2.45
CA ALA A 47 5.49 -20.19 -1.44
C ALA A 47 4.98 -19.78 -0.04
N THR A 48 3.92 -18.96 0.02
CA THR A 48 3.32 -18.50 1.27
C THR A 48 2.10 -19.30 1.70
N CYS A 49 1.75 -20.37 0.97
CA CYS A 49 0.53 -21.15 1.17
C CYS A 49 -0.74 -20.29 1.22
N THR A 50 -0.78 -19.18 0.47
CA THR A 50 -1.94 -18.29 0.38
C THR A 50 -2.68 -18.51 -0.93
N THR A 51 -4.01 -18.38 -0.90
CA THR A 51 -4.80 -18.37 -2.13
C THR A 51 -4.84 -16.95 -2.69
N PRO A 52 -4.46 -16.73 -3.96
CA PRO A 52 -4.59 -15.42 -4.58
C PRO A 52 -6.07 -15.00 -4.63
N TRP A 53 -6.35 -13.72 -4.35
CA TRP A 53 -7.66 -13.16 -4.66
C TRP A 53 -7.95 -13.27 -6.16
N PRO A 54 -9.24 -13.41 -6.54
CA PRO A 54 -9.64 -13.26 -7.93
C PRO A 54 -9.09 -11.96 -8.53
N VAL A 55 -8.72 -11.99 -9.81
CA VAL A 55 -8.09 -10.85 -10.51
C VAL A 55 -8.89 -9.55 -10.31
N ARG A 56 -10.23 -9.63 -10.42
CA ARG A 56 -11.12 -8.47 -10.25
C ARG A 56 -11.05 -7.87 -8.86
N GLU A 57 -11.04 -8.72 -7.84
CA GLU A 57 -10.96 -8.29 -6.44
C GLU A 57 -9.60 -7.66 -6.13
N ARG A 58 -8.51 -8.25 -6.64
CA ARG A 58 -7.16 -7.69 -6.51
C ARG A 58 -7.04 -6.29 -7.13
N VAL A 59 -7.59 -6.10 -8.33
CA VAL A 59 -7.61 -4.79 -9.02
C VAL A 59 -8.45 -3.78 -8.24
N ALA A 60 -9.54 -4.20 -7.61
CA ALA A 60 -10.39 -3.31 -6.81
C ALA A 60 -9.75 -2.90 -5.48
N ARG A 61 -9.08 -3.84 -4.79
CA ARG A 61 -8.38 -3.61 -3.52
C ARG A 61 -7.15 -2.72 -3.67
N TYR A 62 -6.38 -2.92 -4.74
CA TYR A 62 -5.05 -2.33 -4.88
C TYR A 62 -5.00 -0.79 -4.76
N PRO A 63 -5.88 0.00 -5.41
CA PRO A 63 -5.89 1.45 -5.24
C PRO A 63 -6.18 1.90 -3.80
N GLU A 64 -7.06 1.18 -3.10
CA GLU A 64 -7.40 1.49 -1.71
C GLU A 64 -6.23 1.19 -0.77
N TYR A 65 -5.53 0.07 -1.00
CA TYR A 65 -4.30 -0.25 -0.26
C TYR A 65 -3.24 0.82 -0.43
N VAL A 66 -2.97 1.25 -1.68
CA VAL A 66 -1.98 2.28 -1.98
C VAL A 66 -2.35 3.60 -1.30
N ARG A 67 -3.64 3.97 -1.29
CA ARG A 67 -4.14 5.15 -0.58
C ARG A 67 -3.85 5.05 0.92
N VAL A 68 -4.22 3.94 1.56
CA VAL A 68 -4.00 3.75 3.00
C VAL A 68 -2.51 3.81 3.34
N LEU A 69 -1.66 3.21 2.52
CA LEU A 69 -0.21 3.24 2.71
C LEU A 69 0.37 4.67 2.53
N ASP A 70 -0.07 5.40 1.50
CA ASP A 70 0.30 6.81 1.29
C ASP A 70 -0.05 7.67 2.51
N GLU A 71 -1.29 7.58 3.00
CA GLU A 71 -1.77 8.36 4.14
C GLU A 71 -0.98 8.04 5.41
N VAL A 72 -0.70 6.76 5.67
CA VAL A 72 0.06 6.31 6.86
C VAL A 72 1.53 6.72 6.81
N LEU A 73 2.16 6.72 5.63
CA LEU A 73 3.57 7.09 5.46
C LEU A 73 3.81 8.59 5.61
N ARG A 74 2.81 9.42 5.34
CA ARG A 74 2.89 10.89 5.49
C ARG A 74 2.81 11.36 6.94
N ARG A 75 2.41 10.49 7.87
CA ARG A 75 2.15 10.86 9.26
C ARG A 75 3.40 10.83 10.12
N ASP A 76 3.36 11.66 11.17
CA ASP A 76 4.42 11.82 12.17
C ASP A 76 3.88 11.64 13.59
N GLY A 77 3.16 10.53 13.80
CA GLY A 77 2.53 10.22 15.07
C GLY A 77 1.01 10.33 15.07
N GLY A 78 0.46 9.95 16.23
CA GLY A 78 -0.98 9.83 16.44
C GLY A 78 -1.61 8.55 15.84
N PRO A 79 -2.83 8.22 16.28
CA PRO A 79 -3.59 7.12 15.72
C PRO A 79 -4.07 7.44 14.30
N TYR A 80 -3.98 6.47 13.41
CA TYR A 80 -4.59 6.49 12.08
C TYR A 80 -5.75 5.49 12.05
N THR A 81 -6.90 6.01 11.62
CA THR A 81 -8.13 5.24 11.43
C THR A 81 -8.64 5.50 10.01
N PHE A 82 -9.08 4.45 9.35
CA PHE A 82 -9.58 4.48 7.98
C PHE A 82 -10.69 3.44 7.82
N GLU A 83 -11.75 3.81 7.14
CA GLU A 83 -12.85 2.90 6.79
C GLU A 83 -13.14 3.02 5.30
N GLY A 84 -12.80 1.98 4.53
CA GLY A 84 -13.07 1.89 3.10
C GLY A 84 -13.91 0.67 2.74
N ASP A 85 -13.96 0.39 1.44
CA ASP A 85 -14.70 -0.75 0.89
C ASP A 85 -14.00 -2.07 1.18
N TRP A 86 -12.66 -2.04 1.20
CA TRP A 86 -11.81 -3.22 1.32
C TRP A 86 -10.95 -3.26 2.58
N TYR A 87 -10.56 -2.10 3.11
CA TYR A 87 -9.66 -1.98 4.26
C TYR A 87 -10.33 -1.20 5.39
N THR A 88 -10.12 -1.67 6.62
CA THR A 88 -10.52 -0.96 7.84
C THR A 88 -9.35 -0.94 8.80
N VAL A 89 -8.84 0.25 9.09
CA VAL A 89 -7.75 0.46 10.05
C VAL A 89 -8.30 1.21 11.25
N ARG A 90 -7.97 0.78 12.47
CA ARG A 90 -8.40 1.44 13.70
C ARG A 90 -7.20 1.69 14.60
N ASP A 91 -7.04 2.94 15.00
CA ASP A 91 -6.07 3.39 15.99
C ASP A 91 -4.63 2.94 15.75
N LEU A 92 -4.22 2.87 14.47
CA LEU A 92 -2.87 2.46 14.11
C LEU A 92 -1.85 3.53 14.52
N PRO A 93 -0.85 3.24 15.35
CA PRO A 93 0.19 4.21 15.69
C PRO A 93 1.04 4.53 14.46
N THR A 94 1.18 5.82 14.13
CA THR A 94 1.89 6.27 12.92
C THR A 94 3.15 7.11 13.20
N GLY A 95 3.73 6.96 14.39
CA GLY A 95 5.04 7.52 14.73
C GLY A 95 6.13 6.44 14.72
N PRO A 96 7.41 6.79 14.51
CA PRO A 96 7.91 8.10 14.07
C PRO A 96 7.82 8.27 12.54
N ALA A 97 7.99 9.50 12.03
CA ALA A 97 7.96 9.75 10.59
C ALA A 97 9.24 9.34 9.83
N THR A 98 9.09 9.31 8.50
CA THR A 98 10.17 9.15 7.53
C THR A 98 11.09 10.37 7.51
N VAL A 99 12.37 10.14 7.17
CA VAL A 99 13.40 11.16 6.93
C VAL A 99 12.95 12.07 5.80
N ARG A 100 12.58 11.48 4.66
CA ARG A 100 12.08 12.26 3.52
C ARG A 100 10.65 12.70 3.76
N ARG A 101 10.37 13.97 3.46
CA ARG A 101 9.03 14.59 3.56
C ARG A 101 8.47 14.91 2.16
N PRO A 102 7.14 14.83 1.97
CA PRO A 102 6.13 14.41 2.95
C PRO A 102 6.21 12.91 3.28
N ARG A 103 6.84 12.11 2.43
CA ARG A 103 7.22 10.71 2.60
C ARG A 103 8.25 10.33 1.50
N PRO A 104 8.85 9.13 1.51
CA PRO A 104 9.61 8.61 0.38
C PRO A 104 8.76 8.60 -0.91
N PRO A 105 9.35 8.73 -2.11
CA PRO A 105 8.65 8.53 -3.37
C PRO A 105 7.95 7.18 -3.36
N LEU A 106 6.69 7.19 -3.79
CA LEU A 106 5.86 6.00 -3.85
C LEU A 106 5.61 5.76 -5.33
N ILE A 107 6.23 4.71 -5.83
CA ILE A 107 6.22 4.32 -7.23
C ILE A 107 5.28 3.12 -7.34
N VAL A 108 4.29 3.23 -8.21
CA VAL A 108 3.15 2.31 -8.23
C VAL A 108 3.05 1.60 -9.58
N GLY A 109 3.02 0.27 -9.55
CA GLY A 109 2.90 -0.58 -10.72
C GLY A 109 1.48 -1.08 -10.92
N GLY A 110 0.79 -0.59 -11.96
CA GLY A 110 -0.55 -1.04 -12.34
C GLY A 110 -1.05 -0.35 -13.60
N GLN A 111 -1.84 -1.06 -14.42
CA GLN A 111 -2.29 -0.57 -15.74
C GLN A 111 -3.82 -0.64 -15.93
N ALA A 112 -4.59 -1.02 -14.91
CA ALA A 112 -6.04 -0.98 -15.04
C ALA A 112 -6.48 0.51 -15.14
N PRO A 113 -7.31 0.91 -16.12
CA PRO A 113 -7.68 2.32 -16.32
C PRO A 113 -8.24 2.98 -15.06
N ALA A 114 -9.11 2.26 -14.34
CA ALA A 114 -9.68 2.72 -13.06
C ALA A 114 -8.63 2.90 -11.94
N THR A 115 -7.50 2.20 -12.04
CA THR A 115 -6.39 2.27 -11.10
C THR A 115 -5.47 3.45 -11.42
N ALA A 116 -5.16 3.68 -12.70
CA ALA A 116 -4.34 4.80 -13.15
C ALA A 116 -4.96 6.16 -12.78
N GLU A 117 -6.25 6.37 -13.05
CA GLU A 117 -6.97 7.61 -12.70
C GLU A 117 -6.98 7.89 -11.18
N ARG A 118 -6.97 6.83 -10.35
CA ARG A 118 -6.87 6.96 -8.89
C ARG A 118 -5.46 7.34 -8.44
N PHE A 119 -4.41 6.87 -9.13
CA PHE A 119 -3.02 7.18 -8.79
C PHE A 119 -2.60 8.58 -9.20
N GLU A 120 -3.09 9.06 -10.34
CA GLU A 120 -2.89 10.45 -10.77
C GLU A 120 -3.45 11.43 -9.72
N ARG A 121 -4.64 11.15 -9.17
CA ARG A 121 -5.23 11.94 -8.08
C ARG A 121 -4.40 11.96 -6.80
N LEU A 122 -3.60 10.92 -6.54
CA LEU A 122 -2.70 10.83 -5.39
C LEU A 122 -1.29 11.37 -5.69
N ALA A 123 -1.06 11.91 -6.90
CA ALA A 123 0.24 12.39 -7.39
C ALA A 123 1.36 11.35 -7.23
N LEU A 124 1.07 10.10 -7.59
CA LEU A 124 2.01 8.98 -7.53
C LEU A 124 2.71 8.78 -8.86
N GLU A 125 3.96 8.30 -8.82
CA GLU A 125 4.69 7.93 -10.02
C GLU A 125 4.22 6.55 -10.50
N VAL A 126 3.81 6.45 -11.75
CA VAL A 126 3.28 5.20 -12.34
C VAL A 126 4.28 4.67 -13.37
N ILE A 127 4.78 3.45 -13.15
CA ILE A 127 5.67 2.78 -14.11
C ILE A 127 4.83 1.94 -15.09
N PRO A 128 4.89 2.22 -16.42
CA PRO A 128 4.27 1.37 -17.42
C PRO A 128 5.03 0.05 -17.56
N LYS A 129 4.36 -1.03 -17.99
CA LYS A 129 5.09 -2.27 -18.33
C LYS A 129 6.01 -1.99 -19.52
N LEU A 130 7.30 -2.32 -19.36
CA LEU A 130 8.20 -2.53 -20.49
C LEU A 130 7.59 -3.62 -21.38
N ARG A 131 7.46 -3.32 -22.67
CA ARG A 131 6.99 -4.26 -23.71
C ARG A 131 7.94 -5.44 -23.87
#